data_AF-A0A0E3NFR1-F1
#
_entry.id   AF-A0A0E3NFR1-F1
#
_cell.length_a   1.000
_cell.length_b   1.000
_cell.length_c   1.000
_cell.angle_alpha   90.00
_cell.angle_beta   90.00
_cell.angle_gamma   90.00
#
_symmetry.space_group_name_H-M   'P 1'
#
loop_
_entity.id
_entity.type
_entity.pdbx_description
1 polymer ?
#
loop_
_entity_poly.entity_id
_entity_poly.type
_entity_poly.pdbx_seq_one_letter_code
_entity_poly.pdbx_strand_id
1 'polypeptide(L)'
;MVGPSGKVYALDINPVAVEMVRHLTSIKQLKNIETILSDYDTGLPGESLDIVLFYDTYHTLNKPEIVMKELHRVLKPEGTLSFSDHHMKEEEIMERVTRKKLFKLKKKGKKTYSFKKDSS
;
A
#
# COMPACT_ATOMS: atom_id res chain seq x y z
N MET A 1 -0.41 8.53 -11.72
CA MET A 1 0.74 8.10 -12.55
C MET A 1 2.01 8.64 -11.91
N VAL A 2 3.08 7.85 -11.86
CA VAL A 2 4.38 8.37 -11.45
C VAL A 2 5.04 9.04 -12.67
N GLY A 3 5.65 10.21 -12.51
CA GLY A 3 6.35 10.90 -13.60
C GLY A 3 7.62 10.14 -14.04
N PRO A 4 8.38 10.67 -15.03
CA PRO A 4 9.57 10.00 -15.56
C PRO A 4 10.65 9.65 -14.52
N SER A 5 10.74 10.42 -13.43
CA SER A 5 11.67 10.19 -12.31
C SER A 5 11.07 9.35 -11.17
N GLY A 6 9.79 9.00 -11.25
CA GLY A 6 9.10 8.31 -10.18
C GLY A 6 9.36 6.81 -10.21
N LYS A 7 9.53 6.22 -9.03
CA LYS A 7 9.75 4.79 -8.83
C LYS A 7 8.50 4.12 -8.28
N VAL A 8 8.23 2.89 -8.69
CA VAL A 8 7.12 2.06 -8.21
C VAL A 8 7.69 0.79 -7.59
N TYR A 9 7.19 0.42 -6.41
CA TYR A 9 7.42 -0.88 -5.82
C TYR A 9 6.15 -1.70 -5.96
N ALA A 10 6.26 -2.91 -6.52
CA ALA A 10 5.18 -3.87 -6.62
C ALA A 10 5.45 -5.02 -5.65
N LEU A 11 4.69 -5.07 -4.55
CA LEU A 11 4.86 -6.06 -3.49
C LEU A 11 3.72 -7.07 -3.53
N ASP A 12 4.05 -8.35 -3.46
CA ASP A 12 3.08 -9.44 -3.26
C ASP A 12 3.73 -10.56 -2.43
N ILE A 13 2.92 -11.34 -1.72
CA ILE A 13 3.36 -12.57 -1.02
C ILE A 13 3.50 -13.74 -2.00
N ASN A 14 2.77 -13.70 -3.12
CA ASN A 14 2.74 -14.75 -4.09
C ASN A 14 3.94 -14.63 -5.07
N PRO A 15 4.87 -15.60 -5.09
CA PRO A 15 6.03 -15.56 -5.97
C PRO A 15 5.65 -15.54 -7.45
N VAL A 16 4.53 -16.15 -7.84
CA VAL A 16 4.04 -16.17 -9.23
C VAL A 16 3.57 -14.78 -9.67
N ALA A 17 2.91 -14.03 -8.77
CA ALA A 17 2.48 -12.66 -9.06
C ALA A 17 3.69 -11.74 -9.25
N VAL A 18 4.69 -11.86 -8.38
CA VAL A 18 5.96 -11.13 -8.48
C VAL A 18 6.69 -11.44 -9.80
N GLU A 19 6.77 -12.71 -10.18
CA GLU A 19 7.40 -13.13 -11.44
C GLU A 19 6.64 -12.57 -12.65
N MET A 20 5.32 -12.57 -12.63
CA MET A 20 4.50 -12.01 -13.70
C MET A 20 4.76 -10.50 -13.87
N VAL A 21 4.85 -9.73 -12.78
CA VAL A 21 5.20 -8.31 -12.86
C VAL A 21 6.61 -8.12 -13.43
N ARG A 22 7.58 -8.95 -13.01
CA ARG A 22 8.95 -8.90 -13.54
C ARG A 22 9.00 -9.20 -15.04
N HIS A 23 8.22 -10.18 -15.50
CA HIS A 23 8.11 -10.51 -16.92
C HIS A 23 7.50 -9.35 -17.73
N LEU A 24 6.39 -8.77 -17.25
CA LEU A 24 5.71 -7.65 -17.91
C LEU A 24 6.57 -6.38 -17.95
N THR A 25 7.32 -6.10 -16.89
CA THR A 25 8.23 -4.95 -16.83
C THR A 25 9.39 -5.11 -17.80
N SER A 26 9.90 -6.33 -17.99
CA SER A 26 10.92 -6.64 -19.01
C SER A 26 10.39 -6.42 -20.44
N ILE A 27 9.22 -6.99 -20.77
CA ILE A 27 8.61 -6.83 -22.11
C ILE A 27 8.33 -5.36 -22.42
N LYS A 28 7.80 -4.62 -21.44
CA LYS A 28 7.45 -3.20 -21.60
C LYS A 28 8.63 -2.25 -21.39
N GLN A 29 9.82 -2.78 -21.10
CA GLN A 29 11.04 -2.01 -20.83
C GLN A 29 10.88 -0.94 -19.74
N LEU A 30 10.09 -1.24 -18.70
CA LEU A 30 9.83 -0.35 -17.59
C LEU A 30 10.95 -0.45 -16.56
N LYS A 31 11.82 0.55 -16.53
CA LYS A 31 13.03 0.56 -15.67
C LYS A 31 12.78 1.09 -14.25
N ASN A 32 11.62 1.67 -14.01
CA ASN A 32 11.28 2.35 -12.75
C ASN A 32 10.38 1.51 -11.82
N ILE A 33 10.22 0.21 -12.11
CA ILE A 33 9.41 -0.70 -11.31
C ILE A 33 10.34 -1.74 -10.66
N GLU A 34 10.24 -1.89 -9.35
CA GLU A 34 10.95 -2.91 -8.58
C GLU A 34 9.94 -3.83 -7.89
N THR A 35 10.15 -5.14 -7.96
CA THR A 35 9.27 -6.12 -7.33
C THR A 35 9.79 -6.55 -5.96
N ILE A 36 8.91 -6.69 -4.97
CA ILE A 36 9.23 -7.17 -3.64
C ILE A 36 8.39 -8.43 -3.35
N LEU A 37 9.03 -9.50 -2.90
CA LEU A 37 8.33 -10.71 -2.44
C LEU A 37 8.33 -10.70 -0.92
N SER A 38 7.17 -10.47 -0.30
CA SER A 38 7.03 -10.44 1.16
C SER A 38 5.58 -10.59 1.61
N ASP A 39 5.39 -11.13 2.81
CA ASP A 39 4.10 -11.19 3.51
C ASP A 39 3.85 -9.91 4.35
N TYR A 40 4.89 -9.38 5.01
CA TYR A 40 4.76 -8.28 5.95
C TYR A 40 5.83 -7.20 5.79
N ASP A 41 7.11 -7.56 5.89
CA ASP A 41 8.23 -6.61 5.88
C ASP A 41 8.56 -6.21 4.45
N THR A 42 8.42 -4.93 4.12
CA THR A 42 8.70 -4.44 2.77
C THR A 42 10.20 -4.44 2.45
N GLY A 43 11.07 -4.47 3.45
CA GLY A 43 12.51 -4.20 3.30
C GLY A 43 12.83 -2.75 2.92
N LEU A 44 11.83 -1.87 2.81
CA LEU A 44 12.02 -0.49 2.43
C LEU A 44 12.44 0.37 3.64
N PRO A 45 13.22 1.44 3.43
CA PRO A 45 13.51 2.41 4.48
C PRO A 45 12.22 3.04 5.02
N GLY A 46 12.25 3.45 6.28
CA GLY A 46 11.16 4.25 6.85
C GLY A 46 11.00 5.57 6.08
N GLU A 47 9.77 6.07 6.02
CA GLU A 47 9.45 7.38 5.41
C GLU A 47 9.99 7.56 3.99
N SER A 48 9.96 6.50 3.18
CA SER A 48 10.47 6.47 1.82
C SER A 48 9.40 6.62 0.75
N LEU A 49 8.12 6.36 1.07
CA LEU A 49 7.02 6.36 0.10
C LEU A 49 6.13 7.59 0.22
N ASP A 50 5.88 8.26 -0.91
CA ASP A 50 4.91 9.37 -1.02
C ASP A 50 3.46 8.87 -1.06
N ILE A 51 3.22 7.72 -1.72
CA ILE A 51 1.89 7.13 -1.89
C ILE A 51 2.00 5.61 -1.75
N VAL A 52 1.05 5.02 -1.04
CA VAL A 52 0.79 3.57 -1.04
C VAL A 52 -0.58 3.33 -1.65
N LEU A 53 -0.67 2.38 -2.59
CA LEU A 53 -1.96 1.85 -3.06
C LEU A 53 -2.16 0.47 -2.42
N PHE A 54 -3.19 0.33 -1.60
CA PHE A 54 -3.47 -0.91 -0.89
C PHE A 54 -4.90 -1.39 -1.19
N TYR A 55 -5.05 -2.07 -2.31
CA TYR A 55 -6.34 -2.34 -2.94
C TYR A 55 -6.63 -3.83 -2.94
N ASP A 56 -7.87 -4.20 -2.60
CA ASP A 56 -8.44 -5.54 -2.64
C ASP A 56 -7.57 -6.65 -2.03
N THR A 57 -6.90 -6.31 -0.94
CA THR A 57 -5.89 -7.15 -0.29
C THR A 57 -6.09 -7.22 1.23
N TYR A 58 -6.73 -6.24 1.86
CA TYR A 58 -6.83 -6.19 3.31
C TYR A 58 -7.64 -7.36 3.86
N HIS A 59 -8.75 -7.71 3.20
CA HIS A 59 -9.64 -8.79 3.63
C HIS A 59 -9.01 -10.19 3.64
N THR A 60 -7.89 -10.40 2.92
CA THR A 60 -7.20 -11.70 2.87
C THR A 60 -6.04 -11.80 3.88
N LEU A 61 -5.68 -10.71 4.55
CA LEU A 61 -4.53 -10.69 5.44
C LEU A 61 -4.76 -11.53 6.71
N ASN A 62 -3.78 -12.39 7.02
CA ASN A 62 -3.75 -13.12 8.28
C ASN A 62 -3.42 -12.23 9.48
N LYS A 63 -2.51 -11.26 9.30
CA LYS A 63 -2.03 -10.34 10.37
C LYS A 63 -2.09 -8.88 9.91
N PRO A 64 -3.29 -8.32 9.71
CA PRO A 64 -3.46 -6.99 9.14
C PRO A 64 -2.79 -5.89 9.97
N GLU A 65 -2.72 -6.03 11.30
CA GLU A 65 -2.06 -5.05 12.16
C GLU A 65 -0.55 -4.92 11.91
N ILE A 66 0.12 -5.98 11.46
CA ILE A 66 1.54 -5.93 11.12
C ILE A 66 1.71 -5.16 9.82
N VAL A 67 0.91 -5.48 8.80
CA VAL A 67 0.91 -4.77 7.50
C VAL A 67 0.60 -3.29 7.70
N MET A 68 -0.43 -2.94 8.47
CA MET A 68 -0.77 -1.52 8.69
C MET A 68 0.35 -0.75 9.40
N LYS A 69 1.06 -1.38 10.35
CA LYS A 69 2.23 -0.77 10.98
C LYS A 69 3.37 -0.58 10.01
N GLU A 70 3.60 -1.56 9.14
CA GLU A 70 4.64 -1.47 8.13
C GLU A 70 4.34 -0.37 7.10
N LEU A 71 3.11 -0.33 6.58
CA LEU A 71 2.65 0.75 5.70
C LEU A 71 2.81 2.11 6.36
N HIS A 72 2.50 2.21 7.66
CA HIS A 72 2.72 3.44 8.42
C HIS A 72 4.23 3.77 8.55
N ARG A 73 5.10 2.78 8.75
CA ARG A 73 6.55 3.00 8.87
C ARG A 73 7.15 3.53 7.56
N VAL A 74 6.82 2.92 6.42
CA VAL A 74 7.42 3.26 5.13
C VAL A 74 6.84 4.51 4.47
N LEU A 75 5.61 4.88 4.82
CA LEU A 75 4.99 6.09 4.29
C LEU A 75 5.68 7.33 4.88
N LYS A 76 5.87 8.38 4.08
CA LYS A 76 6.34 9.70 4.55
C LYS A 76 5.31 10.37 5.48
N PRO A 77 5.70 11.34 6.32
CA PRO A 77 4.76 12.13 7.13
C PRO A 77 3.60 12.73 6.32
N GLU A 78 3.91 13.31 5.15
CA GLU A 78 2.92 13.89 4.21
C GLU A 78 2.36 12.87 3.21
N GLY A 79 2.79 11.62 3.31
CA GLY A 79 2.41 10.57 2.39
C GLY A 79 0.93 10.19 2.51
N THR A 80 0.40 9.58 1.45
CA THR A 80 -1.01 9.16 1.40
C THR A 80 -1.13 7.65 1.22
N LEU A 81 -1.89 7.01 2.10
CA LEU A 81 -2.38 5.64 1.88
C LEU A 81 -3.71 5.74 1.12
N SER A 82 -3.72 5.32 -0.14
CA SER A 82 -4.95 5.11 -0.89
C SER A 82 -5.41 3.66 -0.67
N PHE A 83 -6.66 3.50 -0.26
CA PHE A 83 -7.23 2.23 0.14
C PHE A 83 -8.57 1.98 -0.56
N SER A 84 -8.81 0.74 -0.98
CA SER A 84 -10.09 0.30 -1.54
C SER A 84 -10.20 -1.20 -1.37
N ASP A 85 -11.25 -1.69 -0.73
CA ASP A 85 -11.50 -3.12 -0.62
C ASP A 85 -13.00 -3.35 -0.80
N HIS A 86 -13.39 -4.14 -1.80
CA HIS A 86 -14.80 -4.33 -2.15
C HIS A 86 -15.49 -5.42 -1.34
N HIS A 87 -14.70 -6.21 -0.60
CA HIS A 87 -15.18 -7.23 0.33
C HIS A 87 -15.50 -6.65 1.71
N MET A 88 -15.17 -5.38 1.94
CA MET A 88 -15.37 -4.69 3.21
C MET A 88 -16.44 -3.60 3.09
N LYS A 89 -17.22 -3.43 4.15
CA LYS A 89 -18.10 -2.26 4.30
C LYS A 89 -17.30 -1.03 4.67
N GLU A 90 -17.84 0.15 4.40
CA GLU A 90 -17.16 1.41 4.72
C GLU A 90 -16.82 1.53 6.21
N GLU A 91 -17.74 1.13 7.08
CA GLU A 91 -17.57 1.22 8.53
C GLU A 91 -16.41 0.33 9.00
N GLU A 92 -16.27 -0.86 8.40
CA GLU A 92 -15.18 -1.79 8.67
C GLU A 92 -13.85 -1.20 8.21
N ILE A 93 -13.80 -0.58 7.03
CA ILE A 93 -12.60 0.09 6.52
C ILE A 93 -12.17 1.20 7.50
N MET A 94 -13.10 2.06 7.93
CA MET A 94 -12.80 3.14 8.86
C MET A 94 -12.28 2.61 10.18
N GLU A 95 -12.97 1.64 10.78
CA GLU A 95 -12.58 1.05 12.06
C GLU A 95 -11.18 0.40 11.99
N ARG A 96 -10.92 -0.36 10.92
CA ARG A 96 -9.72 -1.18 10.78
C ARG A 96 -8.48 -0.38 10.40
N VAL A 97 -8.62 0.57 9.48
CA VAL A 97 -7.50 1.39 8.98
C VAL A 97 -7.10 2.47 9.99
N THR A 98 -8.06 3.06 10.72
CA THR A 98 -7.78 4.10 11.73
C THR A 98 -7.43 3.54 13.11
N ARG A 99 -7.50 2.21 13.27
CA ARG A 99 -7.20 1.51 14.52
C ARG A 99 -5.81 1.90 15.05
N LYS A 100 -5.70 2.00 16.37
CA LYS A 100 -4.47 2.40 17.09
C LYS A 100 -3.92 3.77 16.69
N LYS A 101 -4.74 4.63 16.05
CA LYS A 101 -4.31 5.94 15.57
C LYS A 101 -3.08 5.84 14.66
N LEU A 102 -3.03 4.83 13.79
CA LEU A 102 -1.99 4.78 12.76
C LEU A 102 -2.33 5.75 11.63
N PHE A 103 -3.58 5.77 11.22
CA PHE A 103 -4.04 6.58 10.11
C PHE A 103 -5.31 7.35 10.45
N LYS A 104 -5.50 8.48 9.79
CA LYS A 104 -6.74 9.26 9.81
C LYS A 104 -7.22 9.52 8.39
N LEU A 105 -8.54 9.52 8.22
CA LEU A 105 -9.15 9.79 6.93
C LEU A 105 -8.79 11.22 6.47
N LYS A 106 -8.24 11.33 5.26
CA LYS A 106 -7.94 12.59 4.58
C LYS A 106 -9.04 12.97 3.61
N LYS A 107 -9.52 12.00 2.82
CA LYS A 107 -10.57 12.20 1.81
C LYS A 107 -11.30 10.88 1.55
N LYS A 108 -12.62 10.96 1.41
CA LYS A 108 -13.46 9.86 0.95
C LYS A 108 -13.88 10.10 -0.51
N GLY A 109 -13.72 9.08 -1.35
CA GLY A 109 -14.28 8.99 -2.70
C GLY A 109 -15.44 8.00 -2.75
N LYS A 110 -15.86 7.58 -3.94
CA LYS A 110 -17.00 6.65 -4.12
C LYS A 110 -16.70 5.22 -3.64
N LYS A 111 -15.51 4.72 -3.94
CA LYS A 111 -15.01 3.39 -3.52
C LYS A 111 -13.57 3.42 -2.99
N THR A 112 -12.98 4.61 -2.94
CA THR A 112 -11.58 4.79 -2.58
C THR A 112 -11.49 5.75 -1.42
N TYR A 113 -10.64 5.43 -0.46
CA TYR A 113 -10.42 6.21 0.75
C TYR A 113 -8.95 6.60 0.80
N SER A 114 -8.69 7.88 0.98
CA SER A 114 -7.33 8.39 1.17
C SER A 114 -7.13 8.66 2.65
N PHE A 115 -6.09 8.08 3.21
CA PHE A 115 -5.66 8.26 4.59
C PHE A 115 -4.29 8.92 4.65
N LYS A 116 -4.04 9.64 5.74
CA LYS A 116 -2.72 10.17 6.11
C LYS A 116 -2.32 9.58 7.46
N LYS A 117 -1.02 9.62 7.79
CA LYS A 117 -0.55 9.27 9.13
C LYS A 117 -1.30 10.08 10.18
N ASP A 118 -1.57 9.45 11.32
CA ASP A 118 -2.14 10.16 12.45
C ASP A 118 -1.04 10.57 13.43
N SER A 119 -0.57 11.81 13.30
CA SER A 119 0.47 12.42 14.14
C SER A 119 -0.05 12.97 15.48
N SER A 120 -1.23 12.52 15.93
CA SER A 120 -1.97 13.09 17.08
C SER A 120 -1.85 12.28 18.36
#